data_AF-A0A5A7RU75-F1
#
_entry.id   AF-A0A5A7RU75-F1
#
_cell.length_a   1.000
_cell.length_b   1.000
_cell.length_c   1.000
_cell.angle_alpha   90.00
_cell.angle_beta   90.00
_cell.angle_gamma   90.00
#
_symmetry.space_group_name_H-M   'P 1'
#
loop_
_entity.id
_entity.type
_entity.pdbx_description
1 polymer ?
#
loop_
_entity_poly.entity_id
_entity_poly.type
_entity_poly.pdbx_seq_one_letter_code
_entity_poly.pdbx_strand_id
1 'polypeptide(L)'
;MNSQSPLILFMLSSAITIIFWAFVARWAVRRKKRIPGRVFEYLFFLFLFFASYFLTWAASGVMQGPELLSRLSFMIVCIISAIYTGYFHYIMELHN
;
A
#
# COMPACT_ATOMS: atom_id res chain seq x y z
N MET A 1 -1.89 -7.02 -29.75
CA MET A 1 -2.01 -7.28 -28.28
C MET A 1 -1.74 -5.97 -27.57
N ASN A 2 -2.72 -5.42 -26.85
CA ASN A 2 -2.67 -4.09 -26.22
C ASN A 2 -1.68 -4.07 -25.05
N SER A 3 -0.48 -3.55 -25.27
CA SER A 3 0.51 -3.24 -24.23
C SER A 3 0.04 -2.17 -23.21
N GLN A 4 -1.10 -1.50 -23.47
CA GLN A 4 -1.67 -0.47 -22.61
C GLN A 4 -2.41 -1.01 -21.37
N SER A 5 -2.93 -2.23 -21.41
CA SER A 5 -3.76 -2.79 -20.32
C SER A 5 -3.05 -2.86 -18.95
N PRO A 6 -1.80 -3.34 -18.82
CA PRO A 6 -1.15 -3.48 -17.51
C PRO A 6 -0.68 -2.14 -16.91
N LEU A 7 -0.28 -1.16 -17.74
CA LEU A 7 0.10 0.17 -17.26
C LEU A 7 -1.10 0.97 -16.74
N ILE A 8 -2.25 0.86 -17.42
CA ILE A 8 -3.49 1.50 -16.97
C ILE A 8 -3.93 0.92 -15.62
N LEU A 9 -3.85 -0.41 -15.47
CA LEU A 9 -4.12 -1.09 -14.19
C LEU A 9 -3.17 -0.62 -13.07
N PHE A 10 -1.88 -0.46 -13.37
CA PHE A 10 -0.90 0.09 -12.43
C PHE A 10 -1.26 1.51 -11.98
N MET A 11 -1.56 2.41 -12.93
CA MET A 11 -1.91 3.80 -12.63
C MET A 11 -3.22 3.92 -11.86
N LEU A 12 -4.25 3.15 -12.24
CA LEU A 12 -5.53 3.15 -11.54
C LEU A 12 -5.41 2.59 -10.12
N SER A 13 -4.72 1.45 -9.94
CA SER A 13 -4.59 0.81 -8.62
C SER A 13 -3.85 1.70 -7.62
N SER A 14 -2.75 2.33 -8.05
CA SER A 14 -2.01 3.30 -7.24
C SER A 14 -2.84 4.55 -6.91
N ALA A 15 -3.51 5.14 -7.90
CA ALA A 15 -4.38 6.31 -7.68
C ALA A 15 -5.53 6.01 -6.71
N ILE A 16 -6.22 4.88 -6.88
CA ILE A 16 -7.30 4.43 -5.99
C ILE A 16 -6.78 4.22 -4.57
N THR A 17 -5.61 3.61 -4.41
CA THR A 17 -4.98 3.38 -3.10
C THR A 17 -4.69 4.69 -2.38
N ILE A 18 -4.15 5.69 -3.09
CA ILE A 18 -3.86 7.03 -2.53
C ILE A 18 -5.17 7.72 -2.11
N ILE A 19 -6.19 7.70 -2.98
CA ILE A 19 -7.50 8.31 -2.69
C ILE A 19 -8.16 7.64 -1.48
N PHE A 20 -8.12 6.31 -1.42
CA PHE A 20 -8.63 5.54 -0.29
C PHE A 20 -7.95 5.97 1.02
N TRP A 21 -6.62 5.98 1.06
CA TRP A 21 -5.89 6.39 2.26
C TRP A 21 -6.09 7.85 2.64
N ALA A 22 -6.21 8.75 1.67
CA ALA A 22 -6.55 10.15 1.92
C ALA A 22 -7.95 10.30 2.54
N PHE A 23 -8.93 9.51 2.10
CA PHE A 23 -10.26 9.49 2.70
C PHE A 23 -10.24 8.92 4.12
N VAL A 24 -9.53 7.80 4.33
CA VAL A 24 -9.29 7.22 5.67
C VAL A 24 -8.61 8.24 6.58
N ALA A 25 -7.64 9.01 6.08
CA ALA A 25 -6.97 10.08 6.83
C ALA A 25 -7.95 11.13 7.32
N ARG A 26 -8.73 11.70 6.39
CA ARG A 26 -9.73 12.71 6.71
C ARG A 26 -10.77 12.18 7.68
N TRP A 27 -11.18 10.93 7.52
CA TRP A 27 -12.13 10.29 8.42
C TRP A 27 -11.57 10.08 9.83
N ALA A 28 -10.33 9.59 9.94
CA ALA A 28 -9.65 9.37 11.21
C ALA A 28 -9.45 10.69 11.99
N VAL A 29 -8.99 11.75 11.30
CA VAL A 29 -8.86 13.11 11.87
C VAL A 29 -10.21 13.61 12.38
N ARG A 30 -11.27 13.52 11.56
CA ARG A 30 -12.61 14.06 11.90
C ARG A 30 -13.29 13.31 13.02
N ARG A 31 -13.16 11.98 13.06
CA ARG A 31 -13.84 11.18 14.09
C ARG A 31 -13.15 11.28 15.44
N LYS A 32 -11.87 11.68 15.51
CA LYS A 32 -11.04 11.74 16.73
C LYS A 32 -11.24 10.51 17.64
N LYS A 33 -11.68 9.39 17.04
CA LYS A 33 -12.02 8.16 17.74
C LYS A 33 -10.69 7.49 18.01
N ARG A 34 -10.47 7.10 19.26
CA ARG A 34 -9.36 6.27 19.70
C ARG A 34 -9.34 4.98 18.88
N ILE A 35 -8.66 4.99 17.74
CA ILE A 35 -8.36 3.77 17.00
C ILE A 35 -7.19 3.15 17.77
N PRO A 36 -7.29 1.90 18.23
CA PRO A 36 -6.19 1.27 18.92
C PRO A 36 -4.96 1.26 18.00
N GLY A 37 -3.89 1.95 18.40
CA GLY A 37 -2.68 2.14 17.60
C GLY A 37 -2.11 0.83 17.06
N ARG A 38 -2.27 -0.27 17.81
CA ARG A 38 -1.86 -1.62 17.41
C ARG A 38 -2.43 -2.07 16.06
N VAL A 39 -3.63 -1.61 15.67
CA VAL A 39 -4.21 -1.98 14.37
C VAL A 39 -3.35 -1.42 13.23
N PHE A 40 -2.93 -0.16 13.32
CA PHE A 40 -2.07 0.43 12.30
C PHE A 40 -0.66 -0.15 12.33
N GLU A 41 -0.16 -0.55 13.50
CA GLU A 41 1.11 -1.25 13.64
C GLU A 41 1.09 -2.62 12.94
N TYR A 42 0.06 -3.43 13.18
CA TYR A 42 -0.09 -4.73 12.49
C TYR A 42 -0.24 -4.56 10.98
N LEU A 43 -1.04 -3.57 10.53
CA LEU A 43 -1.19 -3.29 9.11
C LEU A 43 0.12 -2.82 8.49
N PHE A 44 0.89 -1.99 9.19
CA PHE A 44 2.21 -1.54 8.76
C PHE A 44 3.15 -2.71 8.49
N PHE A 45 3.32 -3.61 9.48
CA PHE A 45 4.17 -4.79 9.32
C PHE A 45 3.64 -5.75 8.25
N LEU A 46 2.32 -5.91 8.12
CA LEU A 46 1.72 -6.74 7.09
C LEU A 46 2.03 -6.21 5.69
N PHE A 47 1.87 -4.90 5.46
CA PHE A 47 2.16 -4.29 4.16
C PHE A 47 3.65 -4.32 3.84
N LEU A 48 4.52 -4.10 4.83
CA LEU A 48 5.97 -4.28 4.68
C LEU A 48 6.34 -5.71 4.32
N PHE A 49 5.75 -6.70 5.00
CA PHE A 49 5.99 -8.11 4.71
C PHE A 49 5.62 -8.44 3.25
N PHE A 50 4.45 -8.02 2.79
CA PHE A 50 4.05 -8.23 1.40
C PHE A 50 4.96 -7.48 0.42
N ALA A 51 5.31 -6.22 0.71
CA ALA A 51 6.22 -5.45 -0.14
C ALA A 51 7.59 -6.16 -0.26
N SER A 52 8.15 -6.62 0.85
CA SER A 52 9.40 -7.38 0.87
C SER A 52 9.27 -8.70 0.12
N TYR A 53 8.18 -9.45 0.31
CA TYR A 53 7.92 -10.70 -0.42
C TYR A 53 7.93 -10.47 -1.94
N PHE A 54 7.19 -9.46 -2.42
CA PHE A 54 7.15 -9.14 -3.84
C PHE A 54 8.50 -8.62 -4.35
N LEU A 55 9.25 -7.85 -3.54
CA LEU A 55 10.58 -7.37 -3.89
C LEU A 55 11.59 -8.51 -4.05
N THR A 56 11.63 -9.45 -3.10
CA THR A 56 12.51 -10.63 -3.16
C THR A 56 12.17 -11.49 -4.39
N TRP A 57 10.89 -11.64 -4.70
CA TRP A 57 10.44 -12.33 -5.91
C TRP A 57 10.78 -11.60 -7.20
N ALA A 58 10.70 -10.27 -7.24
CA ALA A 58 11.12 -9.48 -8.39
C ALA A 58 12.64 -9.60 -8.60
N ALA A 59 13.41 -9.56 -7.50
CA ALA A 59 14.85 -9.67 -7.52
C ALA A 59 15.38 -11.05 -7.93
N SER A 60 14.59 -12.12 -7.76
CA SER A 60 14.99 -13.47 -8.16
C SER A 60 15.03 -13.67 -9.69
N GLY A 61 14.53 -12.72 -10.48
CA GLY A 61 14.55 -12.77 -11.95
C GLY A 61 13.66 -13.86 -12.54
N VAL A 62 12.83 -14.52 -11.72
CA VAL A 62 11.98 -15.66 -12.09
C VAL A 62 10.83 -15.25 -13.04
N MET A 63 10.55 -13.96 -13.22
CA MET A 63 9.43 -13.50 -14.04
C MET A 63 9.83 -12.54 -15.17
N GLN A 64 9.33 -12.87 -16.36
CA GLN A 64 9.40 -12.04 -17.56
C GLN A 64 7.97 -11.80 -18.09
N GLY A 65 7.72 -10.62 -18.65
CA GLY A 65 6.44 -10.31 -19.33
C GLY A 65 5.42 -9.56 -18.47
N PRO A 66 4.14 -9.52 -18.89
CA PRO A 66 3.11 -8.62 -18.34
C PRO A 66 2.71 -8.91 -16.89
N GLU A 67 2.96 -10.13 -16.39
CA GLU A 67 2.73 -10.49 -14.98
C GLU A 67 3.71 -9.81 -14.01
N LEU A 68 4.91 -9.43 -14.49
CA LEU A 68 5.86 -8.66 -13.69
C LEU A 68 5.26 -7.30 -13.33
N LEU A 69 4.59 -6.66 -14.29
CA LEU A 69 4.05 -5.31 -14.14
C LEU A 69 2.85 -5.27 -13.18
N SER A 70 1.99 -6.30 -13.20
CA SER A 70 0.91 -6.43 -12.22
C SER A 70 1.44 -6.75 -10.81
N ARG A 71 2.49 -7.56 -10.68
CA ARG A 71 3.09 -7.84 -9.36
C ARG A 71 3.83 -6.62 -8.79
N LEU A 72 4.50 -5.85 -9.64
CA LEU A 72 5.08 -4.56 -9.27
C LEU A 72 3.98 -3.56 -8.85
N SER A 73 2.80 -3.60 -9.48
CA SER A 73 1.68 -2.77 -9.04
C SER A 73 1.24 -3.12 -7.62
N PHE A 74 1.11 -4.40 -7.30
CA PHE A 74 0.80 -4.84 -5.94
C PHE A 74 1.87 -4.44 -4.94
N MET A 75 3.16 -4.60 -5.28
CA MET A 75 4.27 -4.17 -4.44
C MET A 75 4.18 -2.67 -4.13
N ILE A 76 3.95 -1.82 -5.13
CA ILE A 76 3.84 -0.37 -4.94
C ILE A 76 2.61 -0.01 -4.10
N VAL A 77 1.48 -0.67 -4.31
CA VAL A 77 0.27 -0.51 -3.47
C VAL A 77 0.55 -0.88 -2.01
N CYS A 78 1.30 -1.97 -1.76
CA CYS A 78 1.73 -2.36 -0.43
C CYS A 78 2.66 -1.30 0.19
N ILE A 79 3.63 -0.78 -0.56
CA ILE A 79 4.53 0.28 -0.08
C ILE A 79 3.75 1.55 0.29
N ILE A 80 2.85 2.01 -0.57
CA ILE A 80 2.01 3.18 -0.30
C ILE A 80 1.18 2.94 0.97
N SER A 81 0.60 1.75 1.12
CA SER A 81 -0.21 1.40 2.29
C SER A 81 0.62 1.30 3.58
N ALA A 82 1.86 0.80 3.50
CA ALA A 82 2.81 0.84 4.62
C ALA A 82 3.14 2.28 5.02
N ILE A 83 3.38 3.17 4.05
CA ILE A 83 3.66 4.58 4.34
C ILE A 83 2.49 5.24 5.09
N TYR A 84 1.26 5.04 4.63
CA TYR A 84 0.09 5.62 5.28
C TYR A 84 -0.18 5.03 6.67
N THR A 85 -0.07 3.72 6.83
CA THR A 85 -0.24 3.06 8.15
C THR A 85 0.82 3.53 9.14
N GLY A 86 2.08 3.64 8.69
CA GLY A 86 3.16 4.22 9.48
C GLY A 86 2.90 5.68 9.84
N TYR A 87 2.41 6.49 8.91
CA TYR A 87 2.03 7.89 9.17
C TYR A 87 0.93 7.99 10.25
N PHE A 88 -0.12 7.16 10.17
CA PHE A 88 -1.19 7.15 11.17
C PHE A 88 -0.73 6.70 12.55
N HIS A 89 0.16 5.70 12.59
CA HIS A 89 0.66 5.17 13.85
C HIS A 89 1.68 6.11 14.50
N TYR A 90 2.72 6.51 13.78
CA TYR A 90 3.90 7.18 14.34
C TYR A 90 3.84 8.72 14.33
N ILE A 91 3.17 9.34 13.34
CA ILE A 91 3.17 10.81 13.17
C ILE A 91 1.90 11.43 13.73
N MET A 92 0.76 10.82 13.45
CA MET A 92 -0.53 11.37 13.89
C MET A 92 -0.83 11.10 15.37
N GLU A 93 -0.03 10.25 16.04
CA GLU A 93 -0.20 9.82 17.44
C GLU A 93 -1.69 9.62 17.79
N LEU A 94 -2.46 8.98 16.90
CA LEU A 94 -3.89 8.70 17.11
C LEU A 94 -4.13 7.65 18.21
N HIS A 95 -3.05 7.17 18.82
CA HIS A 95 -3.05 6.23 19.92
C HIS A 95 -3.02 6.97 21.26
N ASN A 96 -3.71 6.39 22.23
CA ASN A 96 -3.81 6.91 23.58
C ASN A 96 -2.82 6.20 24.51
#